data_AF-A0A5N8YBJ5-F1
#
_entry.id   AF-A0A5N8YBJ5-F1
#
_cell.length_a   1.000
_cell.length_b   1.000
_cell.length_c   1.000
_cell.angle_alpha   90.00
_cell.angle_beta   90.00
_cell.angle_gamma   90.00
#
_symmetry.space_group_name_H-M   'P 1'
#
loop_
_entity.id
_entity.type
_entity.pdbx_description
1 polymer ?
#
loop_
_entity_poly.entity_id
_entity_poly.type
_entity_poly.pdbx_seq_one_letter_code
_entity_poly.pdbx_strand_id
1 'polypeptide(L)'
;MLAEKPGTPQSSPHNESRQATYKAVCISCGEAALVPFVPIAGKDIYCSDCFRLRKQNGLLSKRFLKEEEEKHSAIFPGINLMTTTRVSIAKMGISVPTPIQETAIPLLQNGHDIIGQARTGSGKTLAFAIPIIERSDPSARTVQAIILAPTRELAIQIADVVRPLADRRSLTVTLTYGGHSMDPEKRMLHRGPQIVIGTPGRMLDHIRQGNLVPKHLKMLVLDEADEMLDMGMAQDVEQIISATPRARQTMLFSATLPSWITKTAQKHLRNPKTVAVDSNLHTPPDIEHIVYEINKADKLMALKALISQQSGPTLVFGRTKHGVKKLAAQLADCGFQAEAIQGNLSQNARERVMDKFRSGKLPVLVATNVAARGLDIQGIARVINFDIPDSPQLFTHRTGRTGRMGRHGQSITFLMADDMKKWQEIELFIAQRLPRQRWNPKDTQPTIGRTAPTLHR
;
A
#
# COMPACT_ATOMS: atom_id res chain seq x y z
N MET A 1 -1.76 50.87 49.71
CA MET A 1 -0.39 50.63 49.20
C MET A 1 0.08 49.34 49.85
N LEU A 2 -0.14 48.18 49.21
CA LEU A 2 0.80 47.46 48.35
C LEU A 2 2.06 46.95 49.10
N ALA A 3 2.13 45.65 49.33
CA ALA A 3 3.33 44.82 49.15
C ALA A 3 2.97 43.33 49.15
N GLU A 4 3.59 42.58 48.24
CA GLU A 4 3.23 41.24 47.75
C GLU A 4 3.96 40.07 48.45
N LYS A 5 3.25 38.92 48.46
CA LYS A 5 3.59 37.46 48.47
C LYS A 5 5.07 36.99 48.32
N PRO A 6 5.46 35.78 48.83
CA PRO A 6 5.07 34.50 48.20
C PRO A 6 4.78 33.31 49.14
N GLY A 7 3.68 32.61 48.85
CA GLY A 7 3.39 31.27 49.35
C GLY A 7 3.99 30.22 48.42
N THR A 8 4.80 29.33 48.99
CA THR A 8 5.29 28.10 48.35
C THR A 8 4.20 27.01 48.33
N PRO A 9 4.23 26.11 47.33
CA PRO A 9 3.10 25.28 46.95
C PRO A 9 2.96 24.05 47.83
N GLN A 10 1.72 23.73 48.19
CA GLN A 10 1.32 22.43 48.75
C GLN A 10 1.70 21.30 47.79
N SER A 11 2.58 20.41 48.24
CA SER A 11 2.84 19.13 47.62
C SER A 11 1.62 18.23 47.75
N SER A 12 1.04 17.83 46.63
CA SER A 12 -0.07 16.87 46.55
C SER A 12 0.38 15.45 46.94
N PRO A 13 -0.41 14.69 47.72
CA PRO A 13 -0.04 13.36 48.21
C PRO A 13 -0.55 12.28 47.26
N HIS A 14 0.09 12.09 46.11
CA HIS A 14 -0.21 10.92 45.24
C HIS A 14 0.98 10.55 44.36
N ASN A 15 1.97 9.83 44.90
CA ASN A 15 2.70 8.80 44.12
C ASN A 15 3.63 7.88 44.96
N GLU A 16 3.09 7.13 45.94
CA GLU A 16 3.83 6.02 46.55
C GLU A 16 2.94 4.79 46.73
N SER A 17 2.41 4.23 45.63
CA SER A 17 1.94 2.84 45.66
C SER A 17 3.15 1.93 45.43
N ARG A 18 3.73 1.37 46.50
CA ARG A 18 4.54 0.15 46.39
C ARG A 18 3.65 -0.91 45.76
N GLN A 19 3.81 -1.19 44.47
CA GLN A 19 3.12 -2.32 43.82
C GLN A 19 3.54 -3.58 44.56
N ALA A 20 2.62 -4.19 45.31
CA ALA A 20 2.87 -5.44 46.00
C ALA A 20 3.31 -6.48 44.95
N THR A 21 4.52 -7.01 45.10
CA THR A 21 5.02 -8.09 44.24
C THR A 21 4.66 -9.43 44.85
N TYR A 22 4.07 -10.32 44.06
CA TYR A 22 3.65 -11.64 44.48
C TYR A 22 4.64 -12.70 43.99
N LYS A 23 4.93 -13.69 44.83
CA LYS A 23 5.73 -14.86 44.45
C LYS A 23 4.85 -15.88 43.72
N ALA A 24 5.33 -16.35 42.59
CA ALA A 24 4.74 -17.43 41.82
C ALA A 24 5.84 -18.34 41.26
N VAL A 25 5.46 -19.46 40.66
CA VAL A 25 6.41 -20.35 39.95
C VAL A 25 6.29 -20.09 38.46
N CYS A 26 7.42 -19.84 37.80
CA CYS A 26 7.45 -19.70 36.35
C CYS A 26 7.16 -21.04 35.68
N ILE A 27 6.14 -21.09 34.83
CA ILE A 27 5.77 -22.34 34.13
C ILE A 27 6.78 -22.77 33.06
N SER A 28 7.70 -21.89 32.66
CA SER A 28 8.68 -22.20 31.60
C SER A 28 10.01 -22.74 32.13
N CYS A 29 10.55 -22.16 33.20
CA CYS A 29 11.83 -22.58 33.80
C CYS A 29 11.67 -23.28 35.17
N GLY A 30 10.50 -23.23 35.80
CA GLY A 30 10.26 -23.80 37.13
C GLY A 30 10.79 -22.96 38.30
N GLU A 31 11.48 -21.86 38.03
CA GLU A 31 12.04 -20.98 39.07
C GLU A 31 11.00 -20.02 39.67
N ALA A 32 11.31 -19.46 40.84
CA ALA A 32 10.47 -18.45 41.48
C ALA A 32 10.43 -17.15 40.64
N ALA A 33 9.23 -16.67 40.35
CA ALA A 33 8.96 -15.44 39.64
C ALA A 33 8.29 -14.41 40.58
N LEU A 34 8.71 -13.15 40.49
CA LEU A 34 8.06 -12.02 41.14
C LEU A 34 7.20 -11.28 40.12
N VAL A 35 5.90 -11.17 40.38
CA VAL A 35 4.94 -10.51 39.47
C VAL A 35 4.20 -9.35 40.16
N PRO A 36 3.91 -8.25 39.45
CA PRO A 36 3.25 -7.07 40.03
C PRO A 36 1.71 -7.19 40.09
N PHE A 37 1.18 -8.42 40.02
CA PHE A 37 -0.25 -8.72 40.02
C PHE A 37 -0.50 -10.00 40.82
N VAL A 38 -1.69 -10.12 41.42
CA VAL A 38 -2.09 -11.31 42.16
C VAL A 38 -2.15 -12.51 41.19
N PRO A 39 -1.39 -13.60 41.44
CA PRO A 39 -1.48 -14.83 40.66
C PRO A 39 -2.92 -15.37 40.62
N ILE A 40 -3.48 -15.56 39.43
CA ILE A 40 -4.80 -16.17 39.24
C ILE A 40 -4.60 -17.66 39.03
N ALA A 41 -5.30 -18.49 39.81
CA ALA A 41 -5.26 -19.95 39.67
C ALA A 41 -5.62 -20.38 38.24
N GLY A 42 -4.80 -21.26 37.64
CA GLY A 42 -4.99 -21.76 36.27
C GLY A 42 -4.48 -20.82 35.16
N LYS A 43 -3.88 -19.67 35.47
CA LYS A 43 -3.20 -18.82 34.47
C LYS A 43 -1.70 -19.08 34.47
N ASP A 44 -1.13 -19.21 33.27
CA ASP A 44 0.32 -19.35 33.10
C ASP A 44 1.06 -18.10 33.60
N ILE A 45 2.03 -18.30 34.50
CA ILE A 45 2.91 -17.24 35.00
C ILE A 45 4.33 -17.45 34.50
N TYR A 46 4.98 -16.35 34.10
CA TYR A 46 6.34 -16.36 33.57
C TYR A 46 7.23 -15.40 34.36
N CYS A 47 8.47 -15.79 34.64
CA CYS A 47 9.49 -14.82 35.08
C CYS A 47 9.79 -13.81 33.96
N SER A 48 10.44 -12.70 34.31
CA SER A 48 10.76 -11.63 33.35
C SER A 48 11.50 -12.12 32.11
N ASP A 49 12.48 -13.01 32.28
CA ASP A 49 13.30 -13.49 31.17
C ASP A 49 12.56 -14.50 30.29
N CYS A 50 11.85 -15.46 30.90
CA CYS A 50 10.99 -16.38 30.15
C CYS A 50 9.86 -15.65 29.43
N PHE A 51 9.30 -14.59 30.03
CA PHE A 51 8.28 -13.76 29.38
C PHE A 51 8.87 -12.95 28.22
N ARG A 52 10.07 -12.39 28.38
CA ARG A 52 10.79 -11.69 27.29
C ARG A 52 11.08 -12.65 26.14
N LEU A 53 11.55 -13.87 26.42
CA LEU A 53 11.79 -14.90 25.43
C LEU A 53 10.49 -15.35 24.74
N ARG A 54 9.38 -15.48 25.48
CA ARG A 54 8.06 -15.78 24.91
C ARG A 54 7.56 -14.67 23.99
N LYS A 55 7.76 -13.41 24.35
CA LYS A 55 7.49 -12.28 23.44
C LYS A 55 8.33 -12.38 22.17
N GLN A 56 9.62 -12.68 22.31
CA GLN A 56 10.55 -12.83 21.18
C GLN A 56 10.23 -14.01 20.27
N ASN A 57 9.53 -15.04 20.73
CA ASN A 57 9.11 -16.20 19.92
C ASN A 57 7.65 -16.11 19.44
N GLY A 58 6.95 -15.04 19.83
CA GLY A 58 5.54 -14.80 19.59
C GLY A 58 4.66 -15.66 20.50
N LEU A 59 3.64 -15.02 21.10
CA LEU A 59 2.99 -15.36 22.38
C LEU A 59 2.24 -16.71 22.47
N LEU A 60 2.49 -17.68 21.60
CA LEU A 60 1.92 -19.03 21.70
C LEU A 60 2.49 -19.79 22.91
N SER A 61 1.68 -20.67 23.51
CA SER A 61 2.17 -21.56 24.59
C SER A 61 3.02 -22.68 23.98
N LYS A 62 3.94 -23.29 24.75
CA LYS A 62 4.82 -24.36 24.24
C LYS A 62 4.04 -25.53 23.60
N ARG A 63 2.89 -25.89 24.18
CA ARG A 63 2.00 -26.94 23.65
C ARG A 63 1.37 -26.54 22.31
N PHE A 64 0.82 -25.33 22.23
CA PHE A 64 0.24 -24.80 20.99
C PHE A 64 1.30 -24.60 19.89
N LEU A 65 2.53 -24.23 20.26
CA LEU A 65 3.61 -24.04 19.30
C LEU A 65 3.91 -25.33 18.54
N LYS A 66 4.03 -26.47 19.23
CA LYS A 66 4.36 -27.74 18.61
C LYS A 66 3.26 -28.24 17.65
N GLU A 67 2.00 -28.16 18.09
CA GLU A 67 0.84 -28.54 17.26
C GLU A 67 0.72 -27.65 16.00
N GLU A 68 0.91 -26.34 16.15
CA GLU A 68 0.84 -25.39 15.02
C GLU A 68 2.06 -25.47 14.08
N GLU A 69 3.22 -25.85 14.60
CA GLU A 69 4.45 -26.05 13.82
C GLU A 69 4.34 -27.25 12.89
N GLU A 70 3.86 -28.38 13.40
CA GLU A 70 3.58 -29.58 12.58
C GLU A 70 2.54 -29.26 11.50
N LYS A 71 1.44 -28.59 11.89
CA LYS A 71 0.32 -28.25 10.99
C LYS A 71 0.69 -27.28 9.87
N HIS A 72 1.57 -26.31 10.12
CA HIS A 72 1.90 -25.25 9.16
C HIS A 72 3.33 -25.34 8.59
N SER A 73 4.01 -26.47 8.79
CA SER A 73 5.35 -26.74 8.26
C SER A 73 5.45 -26.59 6.74
N ALA A 74 4.38 -26.90 6.01
CA ALA A 74 4.31 -26.80 4.55
C ALA A 74 4.10 -25.37 4.00
N ILE A 75 3.82 -24.38 4.85
CA ILE A 75 3.62 -22.99 4.44
C ILE A 75 4.98 -22.36 4.19
N PHE A 76 5.25 -21.85 2.98
CA PHE A 76 6.55 -21.30 2.59
C PHE A 76 7.68 -22.32 2.76
N PRO A 77 7.62 -23.45 2.03
CA PRO A 77 8.64 -24.49 2.11
C PRO A 77 9.99 -23.92 1.63
N GLY A 78 11.09 -24.35 2.25
CA GLY A 78 12.44 -23.90 1.89
C GLY A 78 12.85 -22.52 2.45
N ILE A 79 11.93 -21.75 3.01
CA ILE A 79 12.23 -20.49 3.69
C ILE A 79 12.18 -20.72 5.21
N ASN A 80 13.24 -20.36 5.92
CA ASN A 80 13.29 -20.50 7.38
C ASN A 80 12.50 -19.37 8.04
N LEU A 81 11.31 -19.66 8.56
CA LEU A 81 10.41 -18.70 9.21
C LEU A 81 10.01 -19.20 10.59
N MET A 82 9.80 -18.27 11.52
CA MET A 82 9.23 -18.58 12.82
C MET A 82 7.81 -19.17 12.68
N THR A 83 7.46 -20.10 13.57
CA THR A 83 6.13 -20.72 13.60
C THR A 83 5.01 -19.68 13.65
N THR A 84 5.18 -18.62 14.43
CA THR A 84 4.19 -17.54 14.56
C THR A 84 3.98 -16.77 13.27
N THR A 85 5.02 -16.60 12.46
CA THR A 85 4.93 -16.02 11.12
C THR A 85 4.19 -16.96 10.18
N ARG A 86 4.55 -18.25 10.13
CA ARG A 86 3.86 -19.26 9.29
C ARG A 86 2.36 -19.33 9.59
N VAL A 87 1.99 -19.34 10.87
CA VAL A 87 0.57 -19.33 11.31
C VAL A 87 -0.17 -18.09 10.81
N SER A 88 0.46 -16.91 10.86
CA SER A 88 -0.18 -15.68 10.33
C SER A 88 -0.34 -15.74 8.82
N ILE A 89 0.68 -16.21 8.07
CA ILE A 89 0.62 -16.37 6.62
C ILE A 89 -0.48 -17.38 6.23
N ALA A 90 -0.56 -18.52 6.93
CA ALA A 90 -1.59 -19.52 6.71
C ALA A 90 -3.01 -18.96 6.90
N LYS A 91 -3.23 -18.15 7.94
CA LYS A 91 -4.52 -17.48 8.21
C LYS A 91 -4.89 -16.43 7.18
N MET A 92 -3.91 -15.88 6.47
CA MET A 92 -4.15 -15.03 5.29
C MET A 92 -4.55 -15.84 4.05
N GLY A 93 -4.59 -17.18 4.14
CA GLY A 93 -4.91 -18.06 3.01
C GLY A 93 -3.75 -18.24 2.04
N ILE A 94 -2.52 -17.95 2.45
CA ILE A 94 -1.32 -18.03 1.62
C ILE A 94 -0.50 -19.23 2.06
N SER A 95 -0.10 -20.08 1.11
CA SER A 95 0.67 -21.29 1.38
C SER A 95 2.00 -21.33 0.64
N VAL A 96 2.04 -20.85 -0.60
CA VAL A 96 3.21 -20.89 -1.48
C VAL A 96 3.76 -19.47 -1.67
N PRO A 97 5.08 -19.24 -1.58
CA PRO A 97 5.66 -17.93 -1.81
C PRO A 97 5.54 -17.56 -3.30
N THR A 98 5.32 -16.28 -3.59
CA THR A 98 5.45 -15.78 -4.96
C THR A 98 6.94 -15.71 -5.35
N PRO A 99 7.31 -15.65 -6.64
CA PRO A 99 8.73 -15.67 -7.03
C PRO A 99 9.55 -14.53 -6.43
N ILE A 100 8.92 -13.36 -6.20
CA ILE A 100 9.58 -12.21 -5.53
C ILE A 100 9.81 -12.49 -4.05
N GLN A 101 8.90 -13.20 -3.39
CA GLN A 101 9.03 -13.60 -1.99
C GLN A 101 10.10 -14.69 -1.84
N GLU A 102 10.09 -15.70 -2.71
CA GLU A 102 11.05 -16.81 -2.72
C GLU A 102 12.49 -16.33 -2.86
N THR A 103 12.72 -15.31 -3.69
CA THR A 103 14.05 -14.75 -3.90
C THR A 103 14.42 -13.67 -2.86
N ALA A 104 13.51 -12.74 -2.57
CA ALA A 104 13.84 -11.59 -1.73
C ALA A 104 13.92 -11.95 -0.23
N ILE A 105 13.04 -12.82 0.28
CA ILE A 105 13.00 -13.10 1.73
C ILE A 105 14.33 -13.67 2.24
N PRO A 106 14.95 -14.70 1.62
CA PRO A 106 16.24 -15.23 2.09
C PRO A 106 17.36 -14.19 2.04
N LEU A 107 17.43 -13.39 0.97
CA LEU A 107 18.43 -12.31 0.83
C LEU A 107 18.28 -11.28 1.95
N LEU A 108 17.05 -10.90 2.27
CA LEU A 108 16.74 -9.94 3.32
C LEU A 108 17.01 -10.50 4.72
N GLN A 109 16.72 -11.77 4.97
CA GLN A 109 17.06 -12.44 6.22
C GLN A 109 18.57 -12.49 6.46
N ASN A 110 19.36 -12.66 5.39
CA ASN A 110 20.81 -12.60 5.42
C ASN A 110 21.38 -11.17 5.53
N GLY A 111 20.51 -10.16 5.63
CA GLY A 111 20.93 -8.78 5.88
C GLY A 111 21.38 -8.00 4.64
N HIS A 112 21.17 -8.52 3.42
CA HIS A 112 21.49 -7.79 2.20
C HIS A 112 20.51 -6.65 1.93
N ASP A 113 21.03 -5.52 1.45
CA ASP A 113 20.19 -4.51 0.81
C ASP A 113 19.65 -5.07 -0.51
N ILE A 114 18.45 -4.65 -0.92
CA ILE A 114 17.85 -5.12 -2.16
C ILE A 114 17.27 -3.99 -3.01
N ILE A 115 17.31 -4.20 -4.32
CA ILE A 115 16.50 -3.49 -5.31
C ILE A 115 15.53 -4.51 -5.89
N GLY A 116 14.28 -4.46 -5.47
CA GLY A 116 13.21 -5.32 -5.95
C GLY A 116 12.46 -4.68 -7.10
N GLN A 117 12.61 -5.23 -8.31
CA GLN A 117 11.83 -4.83 -9.47
C GLN A 117 10.67 -5.80 -9.68
N ALA A 118 9.46 -5.35 -9.34
CA ALA A 118 8.25 -6.14 -9.56
C ALA A 118 6.99 -5.26 -9.62
N ARG A 119 6.00 -5.69 -10.41
CA ARG A 119 4.71 -5.00 -10.59
C ARG A 119 3.85 -5.04 -9.33
N THR A 120 2.87 -4.15 -9.22
CA THR A 120 1.84 -4.20 -8.15
C THR A 120 1.12 -5.56 -8.19
N GLY A 121 0.82 -6.13 -7.02
CA GLY A 121 0.16 -7.44 -6.92
C GLY A 121 1.09 -8.67 -7.02
N SER A 122 2.39 -8.48 -7.21
CA SER A 122 3.39 -9.58 -7.20
C SER A 122 3.70 -10.15 -5.81
N GLY A 123 3.15 -9.56 -4.74
CA GLY A 123 3.39 -10.00 -3.36
C GLY A 123 4.57 -9.32 -2.65
N LYS A 124 5.07 -8.18 -3.17
CA LYS A 124 6.16 -7.37 -2.57
C LYS A 124 5.96 -7.05 -1.09
N THR A 125 4.73 -6.74 -0.67
CA THR A 125 4.42 -6.36 0.70
C THR A 125 4.83 -7.43 1.70
N LEU A 126 4.51 -8.69 1.45
CA LEU A 126 4.96 -9.80 2.30
C LEU A 126 6.46 -10.06 2.18
N ALA A 127 7.04 -9.83 0.99
CA ALA A 127 8.47 -10.03 0.76
C ALA A 127 9.34 -9.16 1.70
N PHE A 128 8.93 -7.91 1.98
CA PHE A 128 9.62 -7.08 2.98
C PHE A 128 9.03 -7.19 4.39
N ALA A 129 7.71 -7.43 4.53
CA ALA A 129 7.09 -7.49 5.85
C ALA A 129 7.62 -8.68 6.66
N ILE A 130 7.79 -9.84 6.04
CA ILE A 130 8.24 -11.06 6.74
C ILE A 130 9.62 -10.84 7.40
N PRO A 131 10.68 -10.41 6.68
CA PRO A 131 11.97 -10.10 7.32
C PRO A 131 11.89 -9.02 8.41
N ILE A 132 11.04 -8.00 8.23
CA ILE A 132 10.83 -6.96 9.25
C ILE A 132 10.30 -7.58 10.54
N ILE A 133 9.33 -8.49 10.43
CA ILE A 133 8.66 -9.13 11.56
C ILE A 133 9.57 -10.14 12.27
N GLU A 134 10.34 -10.91 11.49
CA GLU A 134 11.29 -11.90 11.99
C GLU A 134 12.42 -11.23 12.78
N ARG A 135 12.94 -10.09 12.30
CA ARG A 135 14.13 -9.42 12.87
C ARG A 135 13.84 -8.33 13.90
N SER A 136 12.59 -7.87 14.00
CA SER A 136 12.19 -6.86 14.99
C SER A 136 12.12 -7.46 16.40
N ASP A 137 12.63 -6.72 17.38
CA ASP A 137 12.58 -7.10 18.79
C ASP A 137 11.37 -6.47 19.49
N PRO A 138 10.37 -7.26 19.93
CA PRO A 138 9.17 -6.74 20.58
C PRO A 138 9.41 -6.23 22.01
N SER A 139 10.57 -6.51 22.61
CA SER A 139 10.91 -6.01 23.95
C SER A 139 11.46 -4.57 23.92
N ALA A 140 12.03 -4.15 22.78
CA ALA A 140 12.56 -2.81 22.61
C ALA A 140 11.47 -1.82 22.18
N ARG A 141 11.18 -0.81 23.01
CA ARG A 141 10.19 0.26 22.71
C ARG A 141 10.80 1.37 21.86
N THR A 142 11.36 1.01 20.72
CA THR A 142 12.01 1.93 19.78
C THR A 142 11.66 1.54 18.35
N VAL A 143 11.69 2.52 17.44
CA VAL A 143 11.44 2.30 16.01
C VAL A 143 12.60 1.54 15.40
N GLN A 144 12.30 0.35 14.87
CA GLN A 144 13.26 -0.58 14.27
C GLN A 144 13.06 -0.73 12.76
N ALA A 145 11.85 -0.49 12.26
CA ALA A 145 11.56 -0.47 10.83
C ALA A 145 10.70 0.73 10.43
N ILE A 146 11.03 1.30 9.27
CA ILE A 146 10.25 2.35 8.61
C ILE A 146 9.89 1.85 7.22
N ILE A 147 8.62 2.01 6.85
CA ILE A 147 8.11 1.70 5.52
C ILE A 147 7.50 2.95 4.92
N LEU A 148 8.10 3.46 3.85
CA LEU A 148 7.60 4.59 3.09
C LEU A 148 6.74 4.09 1.93
N ALA A 149 5.56 4.70 1.79
CA ALA A 149 4.66 4.48 0.65
C ALA A 149 4.21 5.83 0.07
N PRO A 150 4.02 5.94 -1.26
CA PRO A 150 3.66 7.19 -1.93
C PRO A 150 2.30 7.76 -1.52
N THR A 151 1.33 6.92 -1.13
CA THR A 151 -0.03 7.36 -0.80
C THR A 151 -0.50 6.86 0.55
N ARG A 152 -1.49 7.56 1.11
CA ARG A 152 -2.17 7.17 2.35
C ARG A 152 -2.78 5.79 2.22
N GLU A 153 -3.47 5.54 1.11
CA GLU A 153 -4.18 4.30 0.86
C GLU A 153 -3.21 3.12 0.81
N LEU A 154 -2.08 3.26 0.11
CA LEU A 154 -1.07 2.21 0.07
C LEU A 154 -0.43 2.00 1.44
N ALA A 155 -0.17 3.06 2.20
CA ALA A 155 0.32 2.94 3.57
C ALA A 155 -0.67 2.17 4.48
N ILE A 156 -1.99 2.42 4.33
CA ILE A 156 -3.04 1.66 5.03
C ILE A 156 -3.01 0.19 4.62
N GLN A 157 -2.96 -0.10 3.32
CA GLN A 157 -2.92 -1.47 2.81
C GLN A 157 -1.70 -2.24 3.32
N ILE A 158 -0.53 -1.61 3.32
CA ILE A 158 0.69 -2.21 3.89
C ILE A 158 0.48 -2.46 5.38
N ALA A 159 -0.10 -1.52 6.12
CA ALA A 159 -0.39 -1.72 7.54
C ALA A 159 -1.35 -2.88 7.80
N ASP A 160 -2.38 -3.06 6.97
CA ASP A 160 -3.34 -4.16 7.10
C ASP A 160 -2.71 -5.53 6.83
N VAL A 161 -1.68 -5.59 5.99
CA VAL A 161 -0.86 -6.81 5.79
C VAL A 161 0.12 -7.02 6.95
N VAL A 162 0.75 -5.95 7.45
CA VAL A 162 1.82 -6.05 8.48
C VAL A 162 1.25 -6.32 9.88
N ARG A 163 0.11 -5.73 10.26
CA ARG A 163 -0.45 -5.83 11.62
C ARG A 163 -0.72 -7.27 12.08
N PRO A 164 -1.36 -8.16 11.30
CA PRO A 164 -1.60 -9.53 11.75
C PRO A 164 -0.32 -10.34 11.98
N LEU A 165 0.76 -10.02 11.26
CA LEU A 165 2.09 -10.60 11.49
C LEU A 165 2.72 -10.02 12.77
N ALA A 166 2.62 -8.70 12.94
CA ALA A 166 3.17 -7.96 14.07
C ALA A 166 2.51 -8.35 15.40
N ASP A 167 1.19 -8.47 15.43
CA ASP A 167 0.42 -8.74 16.64
C ASP A 167 0.79 -10.09 17.27
N ARG A 168 0.99 -11.14 16.45
CA ARG A 168 1.45 -12.46 16.95
C ARG A 168 2.83 -12.41 17.59
N ARG A 169 3.65 -11.44 17.18
CA ARG A 169 5.00 -11.19 17.65
C ARG A 169 5.06 -10.12 18.73
N SER A 170 3.92 -9.59 19.20
CA SER A 170 3.86 -8.46 20.14
C SER A 170 4.56 -7.19 19.63
N LEU A 171 4.64 -7.02 18.31
CA LEU A 171 5.18 -5.83 17.67
C LEU A 171 4.07 -4.81 17.51
N THR A 172 4.37 -3.54 17.78
CA THR A 172 3.44 -2.43 17.60
C THR A 172 3.73 -1.73 16.28
N VAL A 173 2.68 -1.55 15.48
CA VAL A 173 2.71 -0.84 14.19
C VAL A 173 2.01 0.51 14.34
N THR A 174 2.69 1.59 13.93
CA THR A 174 2.09 2.93 13.83
C THR A 174 2.01 3.36 12.37
N LEU A 175 0.89 3.97 12.01
CA LEU A 175 0.63 4.45 10.66
C LEU A 175 0.61 5.97 10.67
N THR A 176 1.35 6.61 9.76
CA THR A 176 1.48 8.07 9.68
C THR A 176 1.17 8.59 8.27
N TYR A 177 0.20 9.48 8.13
CA TYR A 177 -0.11 10.11 6.83
C TYR A 177 -0.83 11.46 6.97
N GLY A 178 -0.76 12.29 5.93
CA GLY A 178 -1.36 13.62 5.94
C GLY A 178 -2.90 13.63 5.90
N GLY A 179 -3.50 14.80 6.11
CA GLY A 179 -4.96 14.99 5.97
C GLY A 179 -5.79 14.76 7.24
N HIS A 180 -5.14 14.59 8.39
CA HIS A 180 -5.78 14.55 9.71
C HIS A 180 -4.85 15.10 10.81
N SER A 181 -5.37 15.31 12.02
CA SER A 181 -4.59 15.79 13.18
C SER A 181 -3.40 14.87 13.48
N MET A 182 -2.26 15.46 13.85
CA MET A 182 -1.04 14.73 14.27
C MET A 182 -1.15 14.13 15.67
N ASP A 183 -2.05 14.60 16.53
CA ASP A 183 -2.03 14.24 17.95
C ASP A 183 -2.25 12.75 18.24
N PRO A 184 -3.11 12.01 17.49
CA PRO A 184 -3.19 10.56 17.62
C PRO A 184 -1.85 9.87 17.28
N GLU A 185 -1.22 10.27 16.18
CA GLU A 185 0.06 9.72 15.74
C GLU A 185 1.19 10.03 16.73
N LYS A 186 1.25 11.26 17.26
CA LYS A 186 2.21 11.64 18.33
C LYS A 186 2.08 10.72 19.53
N ARG A 187 0.86 10.50 20.03
CA ARG A 187 0.60 9.59 21.16
C ARG A 187 1.03 8.15 20.86
N MET A 188 0.83 7.68 19.64
CA MET A 188 1.27 6.35 19.22
C MET A 188 2.80 6.26 19.15
N LEU A 189 3.46 7.24 18.54
CA LEU A 189 4.91 7.31 18.42
C LEU A 189 5.60 7.40 19.79
N HIS A 190 5.04 8.17 20.74
CA HIS A 190 5.53 8.24 22.12
C HIS A 190 5.46 6.90 22.86
N ARG A 191 4.59 5.96 22.45
CA ARG A 191 4.56 4.61 23.05
C ARG A 191 5.73 3.73 22.58
N GLY A 192 6.55 4.18 21.64
CA GLY A 192 7.72 3.48 21.13
C GLY A 192 7.36 2.28 20.25
N PRO A 193 6.64 2.47 19.13
CA PRO A 193 6.31 1.39 18.21
C PRO A 193 7.57 0.85 17.54
N GLN A 194 7.59 -0.45 17.23
CA GLN A 194 8.71 -1.06 16.53
C GLN A 194 8.68 -0.78 15.02
N ILE A 195 7.49 -0.64 14.44
CA ILE A 195 7.30 -0.46 13.01
C ILE A 195 6.50 0.81 12.77
N VAL A 196 6.98 1.68 11.89
CA VAL A 196 6.27 2.87 11.43
C VAL A 196 6.08 2.81 9.93
N ILE A 197 4.84 2.95 9.47
CA ILE A 197 4.46 2.91 8.06
C ILE A 197 3.86 4.26 7.72
N GLY A 198 4.19 4.86 6.58
CA GLY A 198 3.59 6.16 6.27
C GLY A 198 4.01 6.81 4.98
N THR A 199 3.45 7.99 4.73
CA THR A 199 3.83 8.81 3.58
C THR A 199 5.03 9.70 3.89
N PRO A 200 5.93 9.97 2.90
CA PRO A 200 7.15 10.73 3.13
C PRO A 200 6.93 12.08 3.83
N GLY A 201 6.05 12.94 3.33
CA GLY A 201 5.84 14.27 3.90
C GLY A 201 5.45 14.23 5.39
N ARG A 202 4.44 13.42 5.76
CA ARG A 202 4.00 13.31 7.16
C ARG A 202 5.07 12.68 8.06
N MET A 203 5.79 11.69 7.54
CA MET A 203 6.86 11.06 8.30
C MET A 203 8.01 12.03 8.58
N LEU A 204 8.39 12.83 7.58
CA LEU A 204 9.41 13.86 7.72
C LEU A 204 8.98 14.93 8.72
N ASP A 205 7.71 15.33 8.74
CA ASP A 205 7.18 16.27 9.75
C ASP A 205 7.34 15.72 11.17
N HIS A 206 7.05 14.44 11.40
CA HIS A 206 7.28 13.81 12.71
C HIS A 206 8.75 13.77 13.10
N ILE A 207 9.65 13.53 12.15
CA ILE A 207 11.11 13.55 12.39
C ILE A 207 11.56 14.95 12.78
N ARG A 208 11.15 15.98 12.01
CA ARG A 208 11.51 17.39 12.26
C ARG A 208 11.01 17.90 13.61
N GLN A 209 9.82 17.48 14.02
CA GLN A 209 9.24 17.85 15.32
C GLN A 209 9.77 17.01 16.49
N GLY A 210 10.66 16.03 16.25
CA GLY A 210 11.17 15.13 17.29
C GLY A 210 10.15 14.10 17.80
N ASN A 211 8.99 13.97 17.16
CA ASN A 211 7.99 12.96 17.50
C ASN A 211 8.43 11.55 17.08
N LEU A 212 9.20 11.45 15.99
CA LEU A 212 9.78 10.21 15.47
C LEU A 212 11.31 10.31 15.48
N VAL A 213 11.96 9.48 16.30
CA VAL A 213 13.42 9.45 16.42
C VAL A 213 13.95 8.12 15.87
N PRO A 214 14.45 8.07 14.62
CA PRO A 214 14.86 6.83 13.97
C PRO A 214 16.28 6.35 14.34
N LYS A 215 16.80 6.71 15.52
CA LYS A 215 18.19 6.42 15.93
C LYS A 215 18.52 4.92 15.97
N HIS A 216 17.53 4.08 16.27
CA HIS A 216 17.67 2.63 16.40
C HIS A 216 17.10 1.87 15.18
N LEU A 217 16.88 2.57 14.07
CA LEU A 217 16.33 1.99 12.86
C LEU A 217 17.28 0.93 12.28
N LYS A 218 16.77 -0.28 12.10
CA LYS A 218 17.49 -1.42 11.51
C LYS A 218 17.13 -1.62 10.05
N MET A 219 15.90 -1.29 9.65
CA MET A 219 15.37 -1.56 8.32
C MET A 219 14.60 -0.34 7.78
N LEU A 220 14.87 0.02 6.52
CA LEU A 220 14.14 1.05 5.78
C LEU A 220 13.61 0.47 4.48
N VAL A 221 12.32 0.65 4.22
CA VAL A 221 11.67 0.23 2.98
C VAL A 221 11.18 1.46 2.22
N LEU A 222 11.48 1.49 0.92
CA LEU A 222 10.93 2.43 -0.05
C LEU A 222 10.03 1.64 -1.00
N ASP A 223 8.72 1.63 -0.79
CA ASP A 223 7.78 0.93 -1.67
C ASP A 223 7.21 1.88 -2.73
N GLU A 224 7.09 1.39 -3.97
CA GLU A 224 6.73 2.18 -5.16
C GLU A 224 7.56 3.49 -5.28
N ALA A 225 8.88 3.35 -5.23
CA ALA A 225 9.82 4.48 -5.23
C ALA A 225 9.75 5.37 -6.49
N ASP A 226 9.36 4.80 -7.63
CA ASP A 226 9.06 5.53 -8.87
C ASP A 226 7.83 6.43 -8.72
N GLU A 227 6.78 5.96 -8.07
CA GLU A 227 5.60 6.78 -7.79
C GLU A 227 5.92 7.90 -6.78
N MET A 228 6.78 7.64 -5.78
CA MET A 228 7.25 8.71 -4.88
C MET A 228 7.99 9.81 -5.63
N LEU A 229 8.81 9.46 -6.63
CA LEU A 229 9.47 10.42 -7.50
C LEU A 229 8.46 11.22 -8.34
N ASP A 230 7.54 10.53 -9.00
CA ASP A 230 6.49 11.13 -9.85
C ASP A 230 5.59 12.10 -9.06
N MET A 231 5.43 11.85 -7.76
CA MET A 231 4.65 12.71 -6.86
C MET A 231 5.46 13.87 -6.26
N GLY A 232 6.72 14.05 -6.68
CA GLY A 232 7.59 15.13 -6.18
C GLY A 232 8.08 14.92 -4.75
N MET A 233 7.99 13.70 -4.21
CA MET A 233 8.38 13.37 -2.83
C MET A 233 9.88 13.03 -2.69
N ALA A 234 10.64 13.10 -3.78
CA ALA A 234 12.05 12.73 -3.82
C ALA A 234 12.90 13.45 -2.76
N GLN A 235 12.68 14.75 -2.56
CA GLN A 235 13.40 15.53 -1.55
C GLN A 235 13.05 15.08 -0.12
N ASP A 236 11.79 14.78 0.15
CA ASP A 236 11.35 14.33 1.47
C ASP A 236 11.95 12.95 1.79
N VAL A 237 11.95 12.04 0.81
CA VAL A 237 12.56 10.71 0.93
C VAL A 237 14.07 10.82 1.21
N GLU A 238 14.80 11.68 0.49
CA GLU A 238 16.23 11.90 0.73
C GLU A 238 16.51 12.44 2.14
N GLN A 239 15.67 13.34 2.66
CA GLN A 239 15.80 13.86 4.03
C GLN A 239 15.51 12.80 5.08
N ILE A 240 14.48 11.98 4.87
CA ILE A 240 14.19 10.86 5.77
C ILE A 240 15.36 9.89 5.79
N ILE A 241 15.86 9.47 4.62
CA ILE A 241 17.01 8.57 4.52
C ILE A 241 18.21 9.15 5.28
N SER A 242 18.51 10.44 5.09
CA SER A 242 19.64 11.12 5.73
C SER A 242 19.49 11.23 7.25
N ALA A 243 18.27 11.27 7.78
CA ALA A 243 17.98 11.26 9.21
C ALA A 243 18.12 9.87 9.86
N THR A 244 18.30 8.81 9.08
CA THR A 244 18.41 7.43 9.58
C THR A 244 19.86 6.92 9.63
N PRO A 245 20.18 5.92 10.49
CA PRO A 245 21.52 5.37 10.59
C PRO A 245 22.03 4.78 9.27
N ARG A 246 23.32 4.96 8.95
CA ARG A 246 23.97 4.39 7.75
C ARG A 246 24.11 2.87 7.78
N ALA A 247 24.08 2.25 8.97
CA ALA A 247 24.26 0.81 9.15
C ALA A 247 22.95 0.01 9.02
N ARG A 248 21.83 0.67 8.73
CA ARG A 248 20.53 0.01 8.49
C ARG A 248 20.55 -0.78 7.17
N GLN A 249 19.72 -1.81 7.10
CA GLN A 249 19.38 -2.47 5.84
C GLN A 249 18.34 -1.64 5.09
N THR A 250 18.53 -1.44 3.78
CA THR A 250 17.58 -0.70 2.92
C THR A 250 17.02 -1.61 1.83
N MET A 251 15.71 -1.53 1.65
CA MET A 251 14.96 -2.28 0.65
C MET A 251 14.25 -1.28 -0.27
N LEU A 252 14.61 -1.26 -1.54
CA LEU A 252 13.98 -0.39 -2.53
C LEU A 252 13.14 -1.23 -3.46
N PHE A 253 11.83 -0.96 -3.51
CA PHE A 253 10.90 -1.62 -4.41
C PHE A 253 10.32 -0.63 -5.41
N SER A 254 10.37 -0.98 -6.69
CA SER A 254 9.89 -0.10 -7.77
C SER A 254 9.50 -0.92 -8.99
N ALA A 255 8.55 -0.45 -9.79
CA ALA A 255 8.23 -1.10 -11.06
C ALA A 255 9.25 -0.71 -12.15
N THR A 256 9.75 0.52 -12.08
CA THR A 256 10.69 1.10 -13.03
C THR A 256 11.98 1.55 -12.33
N LEU A 257 13.05 1.82 -13.07
CA LEU A 257 14.33 2.30 -12.51
C LEU A 257 14.79 3.59 -13.21
N PRO A 258 14.05 4.72 -13.05
CA PRO A 258 14.50 6.01 -13.53
C PRO A 258 15.80 6.45 -12.84
N SER A 259 16.51 7.39 -13.47
CA SER A 259 17.85 7.82 -13.04
C SER A 259 17.94 8.26 -11.57
N TRP A 260 16.87 8.87 -11.01
CA TRP A 260 16.82 9.21 -9.60
C TRP A 260 16.88 7.96 -8.72
N ILE A 261 16.07 6.93 -9.01
CA ILE A 261 16.08 5.68 -8.24
C ILE A 261 17.45 5.03 -8.29
N THR A 262 18.06 4.95 -9.47
CA THR A 262 19.41 4.37 -9.62
C THR A 262 20.44 5.13 -8.79
N LYS A 263 20.40 6.48 -8.80
CA LYS A 263 21.30 7.33 -8.00
C LYS A 263 21.03 7.19 -6.50
N THR A 264 19.77 7.19 -6.07
CA THR A 264 19.37 6.97 -4.68
C THR A 264 19.85 5.61 -4.20
N ALA A 265 19.69 4.56 -5.03
CA ALA A 265 20.18 3.23 -4.73
C ALA A 265 21.71 3.20 -4.56
N GLN A 266 22.46 3.75 -5.53
CA GLN A 266 23.93 3.82 -5.46
C GLN A 266 24.44 4.61 -4.26
N LYS A 267 23.73 5.69 -3.88
CA LYS A 267 24.13 6.58 -2.78
C LYS A 267 23.85 5.98 -1.40
N HIS A 268 22.72 5.26 -1.26
CA HIS A 268 22.20 4.91 0.07
C HIS A 268 22.16 3.43 0.38
N LEU A 269 22.26 2.54 -0.61
CA LEU A 269 22.29 1.09 -0.42
C LEU A 269 23.73 0.56 -0.44
N ARG A 270 23.98 -0.50 0.31
CA ARG A 270 25.29 -1.16 0.46
C ARG A 270 25.31 -2.48 -0.30
N ASN A 271 26.03 -2.51 -1.42
CA ASN A 271 26.17 -3.70 -2.29
C ASN A 271 24.82 -4.42 -2.52
N PRO A 272 23.79 -3.70 -3.02
CA PRO A 272 22.44 -4.24 -3.08
C PRO A 272 22.33 -5.41 -4.06
N LYS A 273 21.50 -6.39 -3.70
CA LYS A 273 21.10 -7.47 -4.61
C LYS A 273 19.88 -7.04 -5.41
N THR A 274 19.97 -7.14 -6.73
CA THR A 274 18.82 -6.88 -7.60
C THR A 274 17.98 -8.13 -7.73
N VAL A 275 16.71 -8.03 -7.38
CA VAL A 275 15.72 -9.10 -7.56
C VAL A 275 14.71 -8.59 -8.59
N ALA A 276 14.74 -9.16 -9.78
CA ALA A 276 13.78 -8.86 -10.84
C ALA A 276 12.91 -10.09 -11.09
N VAL A 277 11.60 -9.95 -10.93
CA VAL A 277 10.64 -11.03 -11.18
C VAL A 277 9.80 -10.65 -12.38
N ASP A 278 9.83 -11.52 -13.39
CA ASP A 278 9.33 -11.28 -14.73
C ASP A 278 9.88 -10.00 -15.35
N SER A 279 11.17 -10.07 -15.74
CA SER A 279 11.84 -9.11 -16.60
C SER A 279 11.23 -9.01 -18.01
N ASN A 280 10.21 -9.80 -18.32
CA ASN A 280 9.25 -9.49 -19.39
C ASN A 280 8.36 -8.32 -18.95
N LEU A 281 8.98 -7.14 -18.83
CA LEU A 281 8.34 -5.84 -18.67
C LEU A 281 7.35 -5.50 -19.81
N HIS A 282 7.27 -6.36 -20.83
CA HIS A 282 6.47 -6.23 -22.04
C HIS A 282 5.40 -7.31 -22.23
N THR A 283 5.12 -8.18 -21.26
CA THR A 283 3.86 -8.95 -21.32
C THR A 283 2.82 -8.18 -20.52
N PRO A 284 1.93 -7.41 -21.20
CA PRO A 284 0.86 -6.73 -20.52
C PRO A 284 0.02 -7.79 -19.80
N PRO A 285 -0.68 -7.44 -18.70
CA PRO A 285 -1.85 -8.22 -18.31
C PRO A 285 -2.74 -8.38 -19.54
N ASP A 286 -3.61 -9.39 -19.61
CA ASP A 286 -4.46 -9.65 -20.78
C ASP A 286 -5.49 -8.50 -20.99
N ILE A 287 -4.97 -7.37 -21.44
CA ILE A 287 -5.59 -6.07 -21.59
C ILE A 287 -5.67 -5.85 -23.08
N GLU A 288 -6.90 -5.86 -23.57
CA GLU A 288 -7.18 -5.43 -24.92
C GLU A 288 -7.00 -3.90 -24.98
N HIS A 289 -6.04 -3.46 -25.78
CA HIS A 289 -5.76 -2.04 -26.01
C HIS A 289 -6.44 -1.57 -27.29
N ILE A 290 -7.35 -0.61 -27.16
CA ILE A 290 -8.09 -0.02 -28.28
C ILE A 290 -7.78 1.48 -28.35
N VAL A 291 -7.40 1.96 -29.53
CA VAL A 291 -7.08 3.38 -29.75
C VAL A 291 -8.01 3.94 -30.81
N TYR A 292 -8.84 4.90 -30.41
CA TYR A 292 -9.72 5.64 -31.32
C TYR A 292 -9.12 6.99 -31.68
N GLU A 293 -8.80 7.19 -32.96
CA GLU A 293 -8.53 8.51 -33.52
C GLU A 293 -9.86 9.27 -33.61
N ILE A 294 -9.99 10.36 -32.84
CA ILE A 294 -11.27 11.02 -32.63
C ILE A 294 -11.12 12.54 -32.53
N ASN A 295 -12.10 13.27 -33.06
CA ASN A 295 -12.16 14.72 -32.90
C ASN A 295 -12.70 15.10 -31.53
N LYS A 296 -12.31 16.27 -31.04
CA LYS A 296 -12.73 16.79 -29.73
C LYS A 296 -14.26 16.86 -29.57
N ALA A 297 -14.97 17.19 -30.65
CA ALA A 297 -16.44 17.29 -30.64
C ALA A 297 -17.13 15.93 -30.41
N ASP A 298 -16.53 14.84 -30.88
CA ASP A 298 -17.14 13.50 -30.87
C ASP A 298 -16.87 12.74 -29.57
N LYS A 299 -15.86 13.15 -28.79
CA LYS A 299 -15.42 12.44 -27.56
C LYS A 299 -16.55 12.11 -26.59
N LEU A 300 -17.46 13.05 -26.33
CA LEU A 300 -18.56 12.82 -25.39
C LEU A 300 -19.55 11.79 -25.94
N MET A 301 -19.87 11.85 -27.23
CA MET A 301 -20.76 10.89 -27.88
C MET A 301 -20.14 9.49 -27.90
N ALA A 302 -18.85 9.40 -28.22
CA ALA A 302 -18.11 8.15 -28.21
C ALA A 302 -18.05 7.53 -26.80
N LEU A 303 -17.79 8.33 -25.78
CA LEU A 303 -17.78 7.86 -24.40
C LEU A 303 -19.12 7.24 -24.01
N LYS A 304 -20.23 7.91 -24.35
CA LYS A 304 -21.58 7.40 -24.08
C LYS A 304 -21.84 6.07 -24.79
N ALA A 305 -21.54 5.98 -26.08
CA ALA A 305 -21.71 4.76 -26.86
C ALA A 305 -20.92 3.59 -26.25
N LEU A 306 -19.65 3.82 -25.90
CA LEU A 306 -18.81 2.79 -25.29
C LEU A 306 -19.36 2.32 -23.94
N ILE A 307 -19.76 3.25 -23.06
CA ILE A 307 -20.35 2.91 -21.76
C ILE A 307 -21.66 2.14 -21.92
N SER A 308 -22.49 2.47 -22.90
CA SER A 308 -23.76 1.77 -23.16
C SER A 308 -23.59 0.37 -23.75
N GLN A 309 -22.52 0.11 -24.51
CA GLN A 309 -22.31 -1.17 -25.19
C GLN A 309 -21.92 -2.31 -24.26
N GLN A 310 -21.30 -2.04 -23.12
CA GLN A 310 -20.91 -3.07 -22.15
C GLN A 310 -21.12 -2.60 -20.72
N SER A 311 -21.77 -3.46 -19.94
CA SER A 311 -21.95 -3.28 -18.51
C SER A 311 -20.69 -3.65 -17.74
N GLY A 312 -20.36 -2.86 -16.72
CA GLY A 312 -19.25 -3.15 -15.81
C GLY A 312 -18.62 -1.88 -15.25
N PRO A 313 -17.86 -2.00 -14.15
CA PRO A 313 -17.16 -0.87 -13.55
C PRO A 313 -16.18 -0.26 -14.54
N THR A 314 -16.45 0.99 -14.92
CA THR A 314 -15.70 1.75 -15.91
C THR A 314 -15.03 2.95 -15.26
N LEU A 315 -13.72 3.05 -15.42
CA LEU A 315 -12.92 4.19 -14.93
C LEU A 315 -12.53 5.08 -16.10
N VAL A 316 -13.00 6.33 -16.09
CA VAL A 316 -12.75 7.33 -17.13
C VAL A 316 -11.75 8.36 -16.64
N PHE A 317 -10.64 8.52 -17.35
CA PHE A 317 -9.58 9.46 -17.00
C PHE A 317 -9.66 10.76 -17.81
N GLY A 318 -9.79 11.88 -17.11
CA GLY A 318 -9.67 13.23 -17.68
C GLY A 318 -8.42 13.96 -17.17
N ARG A 319 -8.02 15.00 -17.91
CA ARG A 319 -6.81 15.78 -17.61
C ARG A 319 -6.98 16.73 -16.42
N THR A 320 -8.10 17.47 -16.35
CA THR A 320 -8.28 18.56 -15.39
C THR A 320 -9.42 18.31 -14.40
N LYS A 321 -9.29 18.88 -13.18
CA LYS A 321 -10.31 18.83 -12.11
C LYS A 321 -11.69 19.32 -12.60
N HIS A 322 -11.72 20.50 -13.21
CA HIS A 322 -12.95 21.07 -13.77
C HIS A 322 -13.51 20.23 -14.92
N GLY A 323 -12.64 19.66 -15.76
CA GLY A 323 -13.03 18.80 -16.87
C GLY A 323 -13.72 17.53 -16.40
N VAL A 324 -13.17 16.83 -15.41
CA VAL A 324 -13.78 15.59 -14.89
C VAL A 324 -15.12 15.84 -14.22
N LYS A 325 -15.26 16.95 -13.47
CA LYS A 325 -16.53 17.32 -12.84
C LYS A 325 -17.60 17.63 -13.90
N LYS A 326 -17.24 18.39 -14.93
CA LYS A 326 -18.13 18.69 -16.06
C LYS A 326 -18.54 17.42 -16.80
N LEU A 327 -17.58 16.53 -17.07
CA LEU A 327 -17.84 15.27 -17.78
C LEU A 327 -18.80 14.36 -17.01
N ALA A 328 -18.60 14.21 -15.69
CA ALA A 328 -19.51 13.42 -14.86
C ALA A 328 -20.93 14.01 -14.84
N ALA A 329 -21.07 15.34 -14.75
CA ALA A 329 -22.37 16.01 -14.82
C ALA A 329 -23.05 15.76 -16.19
N GLN A 330 -22.32 15.91 -17.30
CA GLN A 330 -22.86 15.65 -18.64
C GLN A 330 -23.30 14.19 -18.83
N LEU A 331 -22.59 13.23 -18.21
CA LEU A 331 -22.99 11.83 -18.21
C LEU A 331 -24.26 11.61 -17.38
N ALA A 332 -24.35 12.22 -16.20
CA ALA A 332 -25.53 12.17 -15.34
C ALA A 332 -26.77 12.77 -16.02
N ASP A 333 -26.63 13.91 -16.69
CA ASP A 333 -27.70 14.55 -17.48
C ASP A 333 -28.20 13.66 -18.63
N CYS A 334 -27.33 12.78 -19.15
CA CYS A 334 -27.66 11.77 -20.16
C CYS A 334 -28.20 10.46 -19.56
N GLY A 335 -28.46 10.40 -18.24
CA GLY A 335 -29.01 9.22 -17.56
C GLY A 335 -27.99 8.18 -17.10
N PHE A 336 -26.69 8.42 -17.24
CA PHE A 336 -25.66 7.52 -16.73
C PHE A 336 -25.40 7.75 -15.25
N GLN A 337 -25.29 6.69 -14.47
CA GLN A 337 -24.84 6.77 -13.08
C GLN A 337 -23.32 7.00 -13.05
N ALA A 338 -22.92 8.27 -13.05
CA ALA A 338 -21.52 8.70 -13.07
C ALA A 338 -21.23 9.76 -11.99
N GLU A 339 -20.12 9.60 -11.26
CA GLU A 339 -19.63 10.60 -10.29
C GLU A 339 -18.14 10.87 -10.54
N ALA A 340 -17.69 12.07 -10.19
CA ALA A 340 -16.29 12.47 -10.36
C ALA A 340 -15.49 12.37 -9.05
N ILE A 341 -14.24 11.91 -9.15
CA ILE A 341 -13.23 11.97 -8.09
C ILE A 341 -12.07 12.89 -8.50
N GLN A 342 -11.85 13.93 -7.71
CA GLN A 342 -10.85 14.97 -7.94
C GLN A 342 -10.17 15.38 -6.64
N GLY A 343 -8.94 15.91 -6.72
CA GLY A 343 -8.11 16.20 -5.56
C GLY A 343 -8.61 17.28 -4.58
N ASN A 344 -9.70 18.00 -4.89
CA ASN A 344 -10.30 19.00 -3.99
C ASN A 344 -11.51 18.46 -3.19
N LEU A 345 -11.88 17.18 -3.37
CA LEU A 345 -12.91 16.56 -2.53
C LEU A 345 -12.41 16.41 -1.10
N SER A 346 -13.29 16.60 -0.12
CA SER A 346 -13.01 16.20 1.25
C SER A 346 -12.82 14.68 1.30
N GLN A 347 -12.03 14.20 2.26
CA GLN A 347 -11.73 12.78 2.40
C GLN A 347 -13.01 11.94 2.55
N ASN A 348 -13.95 12.37 3.39
CA ASN A 348 -15.22 11.66 3.60
C ASN A 348 -16.05 11.57 2.32
N ALA A 349 -16.04 12.63 1.49
CA ALA A 349 -16.71 12.62 0.20
C ALA A 349 -16.03 11.64 -0.77
N ARG A 350 -14.69 11.62 -0.76
CA ARG A 350 -13.89 10.67 -1.56
C ARG A 350 -14.22 9.23 -1.20
N GLU A 351 -14.22 8.88 0.10
CA GLU A 351 -14.56 7.54 0.59
C GLU A 351 -15.99 7.13 0.20
N ARG A 352 -16.98 8.02 0.35
CA ARG A 352 -18.36 7.74 -0.04
C ARG A 352 -18.51 7.43 -1.54
N VAL A 353 -17.86 8.18 -2.41
CA VAL A 353 -17.87 7.92 -3.87
C VAL A 353 -17.22 6.57 -4.17
N MET A 354 -16.11 6.27 -3.50
CA MET A 354 -15.40 5.01 -3.66
C MET A 354 -16.20 3.80 -3.21
N ASP A 355 -16.92 3.90 -2.10
CA ASP A 355 -17.75 2.80 -1.60
C ASP A 355 -18.93 2.52 -2.54
N LYS A 356 -19.53 3.57 -3.15
CA LYS A 356 -20.53 3.39 -4.21
C LYS A 356 -19.94 2.67 -5.43
N PHE A 357 -18.73 3.03 -5.84
CA PHE A 357 -18.06 2.41 -6.99
C PHE A 357 -17.74 0.93 -6.72
N ARG A 358 -17.15 0.63 -5.56
CA ARG A 358 -16.81 -0.75 -5.17
C ARG A 358 -18.03 -1.65 -4.98
N SER A 359 -19.14 -1.09 -4.47
CA SER A 359 -20.40 -1.83 -4.31
C SER A 359 -21.19 -2.01 -5.60
N GLY A 360 -20.72 -1.45 -6.72
CA GLY A 360 -21.41 -1.52 -8.02
C GLY A 360 -22.60 -0.57 -8.16
N LYS A 361 -22.93 0.21 -7.11
CA LYS A 361 -23.99 1.25 -7.16
C LYS A 361 -23.63 2.42 -8.05
N LEU A 362 -22.35 2.59 -8.35
CA LEU A 362 -21.83 3.55 -9.31
C LEU A 362 -21.07 2.76 -10.39
N PRO A 363 -21.60 2.60 -11.62
CA PRO A 363 -20.93 1.89 -12.69
C PRO A 363 -19.82 2.71 -13.37
N VAL A 364 -19.89 4.04 -13.35
CA VAL A 364 -18.92 4.91 -14.02
C VAL A 364 -18.27 5.87 -13.03
N LEU A 365 -16.95 5.81 -12.92
CA LEU A 365 -16.15 6.75 -12.13
C LEU A 365 -15.31 7.62 -13.06
N VAL A 366 -15.42 8.94 -12.94
CA VAL A 366 -14.62 9.89 -13.72
C VAL A 366 -13.52 10.48 -12.82
N ALA A 367 -12.25 10.32 -13.19
CA ALA A 367 -11.13 10.63 -12.31
C ALA A 367 -10.04 11.45 -13.00
N THR A 368 -9.32 12.26 -12.20
CA THR A 368 -8.00 12.79 -12.59
C THR A 368 -6.91 11.82 -12.17
N ASN A 369 -5.71 11.92 -12.76
CA ASN A 369 -4.55 11.10 -12.40
C ASN A 369 -4.26 11.11 -10.90
N VAL A 370 -4.23 12.30 -10.28
CA VAL A 370 -3.97 12.49 -8.85
C VAL A 370 -5.07 11.84 -8.00
N ALA A 371 -6.31 11.86 -8.47
CA ALA A 371 -7.44 11.34 -7.73
C ALA A 371 -7.63 9.82 -7.88
N ALA A 372 -7.11 9.22 -8.95
CA ALA A 372 -7.16 7.76 -9.15
C ALA A 372 -5.92 7.02 -8.58
N ARG A 373 -4.81 7.74 -8.39
CA ARG A 373 -3.60 7.21 -7.75
C ARG A 373 -3.89 6.83 -6.29
N GLY A 374 -3.39 5.68 -5.86
CA GLY A 374 -3.67 5.12 -4.53
C GLY A 374 -5.03 4.44 -4.37
N LEU A 375 -5.94 4.55 -5.33
CA LEU A 375 -7.21 3.82 -5.23
C LEU A 375 -6.97 2.34 -5.58
N ASP A 376 -7.04 1.48 -4.57
CA ASP A 376 -7.23 0.05 -4.79
C ASP A 376 -8.69 -0.18 -5.20
N ILE A 377 -8.86 -0.12 -6.52
CA ILE A 377 -10.10 -0.47 -7.19
C ILE A 377 -9.83 -1.77 -7.91
N GLN A 378 -10.12 -2.87 -7.25
CA GLN A 378 -10.07 -4.17 -7.88
C GLN A 378 -11.30 -4.38 -8.77
N GLY A 379 -11.14 -5.14 -9.84
CA GLY A 379 -12.26 -5.55 -10.69
C GLY A 379 -12.77 -4.50 -11.67
N ILE A 380 -11.99 -3.48 -12.03
CA ILE A 380 -12.35 -2.57 -13.14
C ILE A 380 -12.34 -3.37 -14.45
N ALA A 381 -13.48 -3.43 -15.11
CA ALA A 381 -13.62 -4.10 -16.41
C ALA A 381 -12.98 -3.26 -17.52
N ARG A 382 -13.16 -1.93 -17.45
CA ARG A 382 -12.70 -1.02 -18.50
C ARG A 382 -12.08 0.26 -17.97
N VAL A 383 -10.96 0.63 -18.57
CA VAL A 383 -10.31 1.93 -18.39
C VAL A 383 -10.45 2.72 -19.69
N ILE A 384 -10.98 3.94 -19.60
CA ILE A 384 -11.11 4.85 -20.75
C ILE A 384 -10.24 6.09 -20.51
N ASN A 385 -9.19 6.26 -21.31
CA ASN A 385 -8.42 7.49 -21.38
C ASN A 385 -9.16 8.51 -22.24
N PHE A 386 -10.07 9.27 -21.62
CA PHE A 386 -10.81 10.34 -22.31
C PHE A 386 -9.85 11.44 -22.78
N ASP A 387 -8.83 11.75 -21.98
CA ASP A 387 -7.67 12.54 -22.38
C ASP A 387 -6.40 11.70 -22.31
N ILE A 388 -5.49 11.87 -23.28
CA ILE A 388 -4.21 11.19 -23.28
C ILE A 388 -3.44 11.50 -21.98
N PRO A 389 -2.79 10.50 -21.36
CA PRO A 389 -1.92 10.76 -20.21
C PRO A 389 -0.73 11.64 -20.63
N ASP A 390 -0.21 12.42 -19.68
CA ASP A 390 0.89 13.36 -19.92
C ASP A 390 2.27 12.69 -19.93
N SER A 391 2.36 11.41 -19.55
CA SER A 391 3.59 10.62 -19.63
C SER A 391 3.31 9.14 -19.91
N PRO A 392 4.30 8.39 -20.44
CA PRO A 392 4.18 6.94 -20.63
C PRO A 392 4.00 6.12 -19.35
N GLN A 393 4.60 6.55 -18.24
CA GLN A 393 4.44 5.92 -16.93
C GLN A 393 2.97 6.02 -16.48
N LEU A 394 2.37 7.20 -16.64
CA LEU A 394 0.96 7.43 -16.35
C LEU A 394 0.05 6.53 -17.20
N PHE A 395 0.37 6.31 -18.47
CA PHE A 395 -0.39 5.38 -19.32
C PHE A 395 -0.42 3.98 -18.70
N THR A 396 0.74 3.44 -18.35
CA THR A 396 0.87 2.12 -17.73
C THR A 396 0.13 2.04 -16.38
N HIS A 397 0.16 3.10 -15.57
CA HIS A 397 -0.54 3.13 -14.29
C HIS A 397 -2.06 3.18 -14.43
N ARG A 398 -2.57 3.83 -15.48
CA ARG A 398 -3.99 3.87 -15.81
C ARG A 398 -4.47 2.53 -16.34
N THR A 399 -3.78 1.96 -17.34
CA THR A 399 -4.15 0.67 -17.94
C THR A 399 -4.03 -0.46 -16.92
N GLY A 400 -3.03 -0.40 -16.04
CA GLY A 400 -2.87 -1.33 -14.93
C GLY A 400 -3.94 -1.26 -13.84
N ARG A 401 -5.00 -0.44 -13.99
CA ARG A 401 -6.21 -0.48 -13.15
C ARG A 401 -7.19 -1.57 -13.58
N THR A 402 -7.09 -2.06 -14.81
CA THR A 402 -7.82 -3.23 -15.31
C THR A 402 -6.88 -4.42 -15.51
N GLY A 403 -7.40 -5.60 -15.86
CA GLY A 403 -6.58 -6.77 -16.19
C GLY A 403 -5.84 -7.43 -15.00
N ARG A 404 -6.28 -7.22 -13.75
CA ARG A 404 -5.62 -7.78 -12.56
C ARG A 404 -6.15 -9.18 -12.20
N MET A 405 -5.30 -10.04 -11.64
CA MET A 405 -5.63 -11.38 -11.12
C MET A 405 -6.20 -12.34 -12.19
N GLY A 406 -5.62 -12.34 -13.39
CA GLY A 406 -6.00 -13.28 -14.47
C GLY A 406 -7.34 -13.00 -15.15
N ARG A 407 -7.96 -11.84 -14.91
CA ARG A 407 -9.18 -11.40 -15.61
C ARG A 407 -8.83 -10.59 -16.84
N HIS A 408 -9.58 -10.76 -17.93
CA HIS A 408 -9.50 -9.88 -19.10
C HIS A 408 -9.89 -8.44 -18.73
N GLY A 409 -9.10 -7.48 -19.21
CA GLY A 409 -9.35 -6.05 -19.06
C GLY A 409 -9.38 -5.35 -20.41
N GLN A 410 -10.01 -4.17 -20.47
CA GLN A 410 -9.99 -3.36 -21.69
C GLN A 410 -9.50 -1.94 -21.39
N SER A 411 -8.54 -1.47 -22.18
CA SER A 411 -8.07 -0.08 -22.14
C SER A 411 -8.36 0.62 -23.45
N ILE A 412 -9.26 1.60 -23.40
CA ILE A 412 -9.65 2.41 -24.56
C ILE A 412 -9.00 3.79 -24.44
N THR A 413 -8.37 4.29 -25.51
CA THR A 413 -7.76 5.62 -25.55
C THR A 413 -8.33 6.47 -26.67
N PHE A 414 -8.73 7.69 -26.34
CA PHE A 414 -9.11 8.71 -27.32
C PHE A 414 -7.89 9.53 -27.72
N LEU A 415 -7.49 9.40 -28.98
CA LEU A 415 -6.33 10.05 -29.56
C LEU A 415 -6.78 11.18 -30.49
N MET A 416 -6.39 12.42 -30.16
CA MET A 416 -6.60 13.58 -31.02
C MET A 416 -5.33 13.86 -31.83
N ALA A 417 -5.45 14.58 -32.95
CA ALA A 417 -4.31 14.95 -33.80
C ALA A 417 -3.19 15.67 -33.02
N ASP A 418 -3.56 16.58 -32.11
CA ASP A 418 -2.61 17.36 -31.29
C ASP A 418 -1.85 16.50 -30.26
N ASP A 419 -2.37 15.33 -29.92
CA ASP A 419 -1.78 14.43 -28.92
C ASP A 419 -0.81 13.40 -29.53
N MET A 420 -0.60 13.43 -30.85
CA MET A 420 0.20 12.46 -31.60
C MET A 420 1.65 12.31 -31.11
N LYS A 421 2.30 13.42 -30.75
CA LYS A 421 3.67 13.39 -30.24
C LYS A 421 3.77 12.63 -28.92
N LYS A 422 2.86 12.92 -27.98
CA LYS A 422 2.76 12.20 -26.69
C LYS A 422 2.45 10.72 -26.91
N TRP A 423 1.60 10.41 -27.88
CA TRP A 423 1.27 9.03 -28.22
C TRP A 423 2.48 8.23 -28.72
N GLN A 424 3.33 8.83 -29.55
CA GLN A 424 4.57 8.20 -30.01
C GLN A 424 5.53 7.90 -28.85
N GLU A 425 5.63 8.82 -27.87
CA GLU A 425 6.43 8.60 -26.65
C GLU A 425 5.87 7.41 -25.83
N ILE A 426 4.55 7.26 -25.77
CA ILE A 426 3.89 6.12 -25.10
C ILE A 426 4.20 4.81 -25.82
N GLU A 427 4.00 4.72 -27.15
CA GLU A 427 4.27 3.51 -27.94
C GLU A 427 5.74 3.08 -27.84
N LEU A 428 6.67 4.04 -27.87
CA LEU A 428 8.09 3.79 -27.71
C LEU A 428 8.40 3.20 -26.33
N PHE A 429 7.82 3.77 -25.27
CA PHE A 429 8.04 3.31 -23.89
C PHE A 429 7.49 1.90 -23.63
N ILE A 430 6.30 1.57 -24.18
CA ILE A 430 5.73 0.22 -24.03
C ILE A 430 6.33 -0.79 -25.02
N ALA A 431 7.22 -0.32 -25.93
CA ALA A 431 7.82 -1.09 -27.01
C ALA A 431 6.80 -1.82 -27.91
N GLN A 432 5.62 -1.22 -28.09
CA GLN A 432 4.51 -1.80 -28.84
C GLN A 432 3.77 -0.70 -29.61
N ARG A 433 3.49 -0.96 -30.89
CA ARG A 433 2.53 -0.16 -31.66
C ARG A 433 1.14 -0.72 -31.46
N LEU A 434 0.22 0.11 -30.98
CA LEU A 434 -1.16 -0.30 -30.78
C LEU A 434 -1.97 0.01 -32.04
N PRO A 435 -2.84 -0.91 -32.48
CA PRO A 435 -3.69 -0.67 -33.63
C PRO A 435 -4.61 0.52 -33.35
N ARG A 436 -4.72 1.39 -34.36
CA ARG A 436 -5.54 2.60 -34.29
C ARG A 436 -6.69 2.47 -35.26
N GLN A 437 -7.85 2.93 -34.83
CA GLN A 437 -9.04 2.98 -35.65
C GLN A 437 -9.65 4.37 -35.59
N ARG A 438 -10.13 4.87 -36.73
CA ARG A 438 -10.86 6.14 -36.75
C ARG A 438 -12.22 5.94 -36.13
N TRP A 439 -12.59 6.82 -35.21
CA TRP A 439 -13.94 6.84 -34.67
C TRP A 439 -14.92 7.25 -35.78
N ASN A 440 -15.90 6.39 -36.08
CA ASN A 440 -16.99 6.75 -36.97
C ASN A 440 -18.23 7.10 -36.13
N PRO A 441 -18.76 8.32 -36.23
CA PRO A 441 -20.00 8.69 -35.55
C PRO A 441 -21.18 7.77 -35.85
N LYS A 442 -21.16 6.98 -36.95
CA LYS A 442 -22.19 5.98 -37.24
C LYS A 442 -22.11 4.72 -36.34
N ASP A 443 -20.98 4.47 -35.68
CA ASP A 443 -20.80 3.38 -34.71
C ASP A 443 -21.51 3.70 -33.36
N THR A 444 -22.18 4.85 -33.26
CA THR A 444 -22.87 5.34 -32.05
C THR A 444 -24.33 4.89 -31.96
N GLN A 445 -24.89 4.22 -32.96
CA GLN A 445 -26.25 3.69 -32.84
C GLN A 445 -26.22 2.46 -31.93
N PRO A 446 -26.90 2.46 -30.77
CA PRO A 446 -27.18 1.21 -30.10
C PRO A 446 -27.98 0.36 -31.08
N THR A 447 -27.57 -0.89 -31.32
CA THR A 447 -28.43 -1.90 -31.94
C THR A 447 -29.62 -2.12 -31.01
N ILE A 448 -30.65 -1.28 -31.15
CA ILE A 448 -31.99 -1.56 -30.65
C ILE A 448 -32.41 -2.83 -31.38
N GLY A 449 -32.79 -3.85 -30.61
CA GLY A 449 -32.83 -5.24 -31.03
C GLY A 449 -33.46 -5.46 -32.40
N ARG A 450 -32.74 -6.17 -33.27
CA ARG A 450 -33.40 -7.05 -34.22
C ARG A 450 -34.16 -8.07 -33.39
N THR A 451 -35.48 -7.90 -33.32
CA THR A 451 -36.39 -8.96 -32.90
C THR A 451 -36.03 -10.23 -33.67
N ALA A 452 -35.79 -11.31 -32.94
CA ALA A 452 -35.68 -12.63 -33.52
C ALA A 452 -36.93 -12.90 -34.38
N PRO A 453 -36.80 -13.53 -35.56
CA PRO A 453 -37.96 -13.88 -36.36
C PRO A 453 -38.81 -14.86 -35.54
N THR A 454 -40.07 -14.50 -35.36
CA THR A 454 -41.13 -15.34 -34.81
C THR A 454 -41.19 -16.62 -35.62
N LEU A 455 -40.75 -17.73 -35.02
CA LEU A 455 -41.04 -19.07 -35.52
C LEU A 455 -42.50 -19.38 -35.20
N HIS A 456 -43.34 -19.26 -36.22
CA HIS A 456 -44.69 -19.80 -36.19
C HIS A 456 -44.64 -21.33 -36.02
N ARG A 457 -45.32 -21.82 -34.99
CA ARG A 457 -46.23 -22.97 -35.10
C ARG A 457 -47.39 -22.80 -34.13
#